data_AF-A0A5E4P0Z5-F1
#
_entry.id   AF-A0A5E4P0Z5-F1
#
_cell.length_a   1.000
_cell.length_b   1.000
_cell.length_c   1.000
_cell.angle_alpha   90.00
_cell.angle_beta   90.00
_cell.angle_gamma   90.00
#
_symmetry.space_group_name_H-M   'P 1'
#
loop_
_entity.id
_entity.type
_entity.pdbx_description
1 polymer ?
#
loop_
_entity_poly.entity_id
_entity_poly.type
_entity_poly.pdbx_seq_one_letter_code
_entity_poly.pdbx_strand_id
1 'polypeptide(L)' 'MGDHERKYGFSFSWRRAIGLSALKGRISRAIGIPLTREGRQRKVGAMLGCCVPLAILLCGPVAVAIVVARVGARFL' A
#
# COMPACT_ATOMS: atom_id res chain seq x y z
N MET A 1 -29.39 1.34 -2.87
CA MET A 1 -29.54 1.70 -1.44
C MET A 1 -29.39 0.40 -0.66
N GLY A 2 -28.22 0.16 -0.05
CA GLY A 2 -27.89 -1.11 0.60
C GLY A 2 -26.78 -0.91 1.64
N ASP A 3 -27.22 -0.68 2.87
CA ASP A 3 -26.62 -1.00 4.17
C ASP A 3 -25.13 -0.68 4.45
N HIS A 4 -24.95 0.50 5.05
CA HIS A 4 -23.83 0.81 5.95
C HIS A 4 -23.90 -0.06 7.22
N GLU A 5 -23.32 -1.25 7.19
CA GLU A 5 -23.24 -2.11 8.37
C GLU A 5 -21.88 -1.96 9.09
N ARG A 6 -21.84 -1.08 10.10
CA ARG A 6 -20.75 -1.01 11.07
C ARG A 6 -20.83 -2.23 12.00
N LYS A 7 -20.26 -3.37 11.58
CA LYS A 7 -20.13 -4.55 12.46
C LYS A 7 -18.68 -4.69 12.94
N TYR A 8 -18.53 -4.63 14.25
CA TYR A 8 -17.30 -4.77 15.02
C TYR A 8 -16.34 -5.81 14.41
N GLY A 9 -15.13 -5.33 14.05
CA GLY A 9 -14.16 -6.03 13.22
C GLY A 9 -13.39 -7.15 13.92
N PHE A 10 -14.05 -8.23 14.29
CA PHE A 10 -13.39 -9.47 14.72
C PHE A 10 -13.56 -10.54 13.64
N SER A 11 -12.73 -10.45 12.59
CA SER A 11 -12.63 -11.53 11.59
C SER A 11 -11.87 -12.71 12.23
N PHE A 12 -12.61 -13.63 12.85
CA PHE A 12 -12.05 -14.84 13.41
C PHE A 12 -11.67 -15.80 12.28
N SER A 13 -10.37 -16.01 12.09
CA SER A 13 -9.85 -16.91 11.07
C SER A 13 -9.40 -18.20 11.73
N TRP A 14 -9.92 -19.34 11.26
CA TRP A 14 -9.50 -20.68 11.67
C TRP A 14 -7.98 -20.89 11.54
N ARG A 15 -7.33 -20.19 10.60
CA ARG A 15 -5.88 -20.22 10.40
C ARG A 15 -5.08 -19.57 11.55
N ARG A 16 -5.70 -18.71 12.36
CA ARG A 16 -5.14 -18.21 13.63
C ARG A 16 -5.36 -19.21 14.76
N ALA A 17 -6.55 -19.83 14.84
CA ALA A 17 -6.87 -20.81 15.89
C ALA A 17 -5.98 -22.06 15.82
N ILE A 18 -5.72 -22.57 14.61
CA ILE A 18 -4.80 -23.71 14.38
C ILE A 18 -3.30 -23.34 14.46
N GLY A 19 -2.95 -22.09 14.83
CA GLY A 19 -1.56 -21.68 15.06
C GLY A 19 -0.68 -21.49 13.81
N LEU A 20 -1.17 -21.78 12.61
CA LEU A 20 -0.43 -21.61 11.34
C LEU A 20 0.05 -20.17 11.12
N SER A 21 -0.72 -19.17 11.58
CA SER A 21 -0.33 -17.76 11.51
C SER A 21 0.86 -17.43 12.44
N ALA A 22 0.84 -17.96 13.67
CA ALA A 22 1.91 -17.76 14.64
C ALA A 22 3.21 -18.44 14.20
N LEU A 23 3.12 -19.64 13.62
CA LEU A 23 4.27 -20.37 13.08
C LEU A 23 5.02 -19.57 12.01
N LYS A 24 4.30 -19.00 11.03
CA LYS A 24 4.91 -18.15 9.99
C LYS A 24 5.61 -16.94 10.59
N GLY A 25 5.03 -16.34 11.63
CA GLY A 25 5.65 -15.24 12.37
C GLY A 25 6.95 -15.65 13.06
N ARG A 26 6.97 -16.82 13.72
CA ARG A 26 8.18 -17.33 14.41
C ARG A 26 9.31 -17.65 13.43
N ILE A 27 8.99 -18.33 12.33
CA ILE A 27 9.98 -18.66 11.28
C ILE A 27 10.50 -17.37 10.63
N SER A 28 9.62 -16.40 10.36
CA SER A 28 10.04 -15.10 9.80
C SER A 28 10.97 -14.33 10.73
N ARG A 29 10.81 -14.43 12.06
CA ARG A 29 11.73 -13.82 13.04
C ARG A 29 13.06 -14.56 13.14
N ALA A 30 13.04 -15.88 13.03
CA ALA A 30 14.25 -16.71 13.06
C ALA A 30 15.13 -16.49 11.81
N ILE A 31 14.52 -16.34 10.63
CA ILE A 31 15.21 -16.16 9.34
C ILE A 31 15.48 -14.67 9.04
N GLY A 32 14.82 -13.74 9.75
CA GLY A 32 14.95 -12.29 9.53
C GLY A 32 14.25 -11.76 8.26
N ILE A 33 13.82 -12.66 7.37
CA ILE A 33 13.18 -12.33 6.10
C ILE A 33 11.65 -12.49 6.22
N PRO A 34 10.85 -11.48 5.82
CA PRO A 34 9.39 -11.58 5.84
C PRO A 34 8.90 -12.62 4.82
N LEU A 35 8.51 -13.79 5.33
CA LEU A 35 7.98 -14.91 4.52
C LEU A 35 6.54 -14.68 4.05
N THR A 36 5.87 -13.64 4.56
CA THR A 36 4.49 -13.32 4.19
C THR A 36 4.45 -12.21 3.15
N ARG A 37 3.55 -12.35 2.17
CA ARG A 37 3.28 -11.31 1.17
C ARG A 37 2.90 -10.01 1.85
N GLU A 38 2.05 -10.06 2.87
CA GLU A 38 1.64 -8.88 3.65
C GLU A 38 2.82 -8.21 4.39
N GLY A 39 3.75 -8.99 4.96
CA GLY A 39 4.92 -8.44 5.63
C GLY A 39 5.85 -7.69 4.67
N ARG A 40 6.02 -8.21 3.45
CA ARG A 40 6.75 -7.50 2.38
C ARG A 40 6.02 -6.24 1.94
N GLN A 41 4.71 -6.32 1.73
CA GLN A 41 3.88 -5.16 1.34
C GLN A 41 3.93 -4.04 2.39
N ARG A 42 4.03 -4.36 3.69
CA ARG A 42 4.21 -3.35 4.75
C ARG A 42 5.58 -2.70 4.73
N LYS A 43 6.67 -3.46 4.51
CA LYS A 43 8.03 -2.88 4.38
C LYS A 43 8.16 -2.01 3.13
N VAL A 44 7.70 -2.51 1.99
CA VAL A 44 7.70 -1.78 0.72
C VAL A 44 6.76 -0.58 0.80
N GLY A 45 5.57 -0.72 1.39
CA GLY A 45 4.64 0.37 1.62
C GLY A 45 5.18 1.45 2.55
N ALA A 46 5.94 1.10 3.59
CA ALA A 46 6.61 2.08 4.45
C ALA A 46 7.70 2.87 3.69
N MET A 47 8.43 2.21 2.78
CA MET A 47 9.44 2.86 1.94
C MET A 47 8.82 3.74 0.84
N LEU A 48 7.77 3.26 0.17
CA LEU A 48 7.08 3.97 -0.90
C LEU A 48 6.15 5.07 -0.37
N GLY A 49 5.62 4.91 0.85
CA GLY A 49 4.59 5.79 1.40
C GLY A 49 5.04 7.23 1.63
N CYS A 50 6.33 7.50 1.82
CA CYS A 50 6.83 8.86 2.00
C CYS A 50 7.23 9.51 0.67
N CYS A 51 7.92 8.77 -0.21
CA CYS A 51 8.47 9.32 -1.44
C CYS A 51 7.43 9.45 -2.56
N VAL A 52 6.46 8.54 -2.66
CA VAL A 52 5.45 8.55 -3.73
C VAL A 52 4.49 9.74 -3.64
N PRO A 53 3.86 10.05 -2.50
CA PRO A 53 3.01 11.23 -2.42
C PRO A 53 3.80 12.52 -2.58
N LEU A 54 5.03 12.61 -2.04
CA LEU A 54 5.89 13.79 -2.22
C LEU A 54 6.27 14.00 -3.69
N ALA A 55 6.64 12.95 -4.40
CA ALA A 55 7.01 13.03 -5.82
C ALA A 55 5.81 13.42 -6.70
N ILE A 56 4.61 12.91 -6.39
CA ILE A 56 3.38 13.32 -7.08
C ILE A 56 3.05 14.78 -6.79
N LEU A 57 3.20 15.23 -5.54
CA LEU A 57 2.91 16.61 -5.14
C LEU A 57 3.91 17.62 -5.74
N LEU A 58 5.20 17.27 -5.80
CA LEU A 58 6.25 18.16 -6.32
C LEU A 58 6.38 18.12 -7.85
N CYS A 59 6.30 16.94 -8.46
CA CYS A 59 6.59 16.75 -9.89
C CYS A 59 5.30 16.71 -10.74
N GLY A 60 4.18 16.28 -10.16
CA GLY A 60 2.87 16.22 -10.82
C GLY A 60 2.39 17.57 -11.40
N PRO A 61 2.34 18.67 -10.62
CA PRO A 61 1.84 19.94 -11.15
C PRO A 61 2.75 20.53 -12.23
N VAL A 62 4.07 20.36 -12.10
CA VAL A 62 5.05 20.81 -13.10
C VAL A 62 4.88 20.03 -14.40
N ALA A 63 4.73 18.71 -14.34
CA ALA A 63 4.48 17.88 -15.51
C ALA A 63 3.17 18.25 -16.22
N VAL A 64 2.10 18.47 -15.46
CA VAL A 64 0.80 18.90 -16.01
C VAL A 64 0.91 20.27 -16.67
N ALA A 65 1.57 21.24 -16.03
CA ALA A 65 1.78 22.57 -16.60
C ALA A 65 2.58 22.53 -17.92
N ILE A 66 3.63 21.71 -17.99
CA ILE A 66 4.45 21.53 -19.21
C ILE A 66 3.63 20.90 -20.33
N VAL A 67 2.81 19.88 -20.02
CA VAL A 67 1.95 19.22 -21.02
C VAL A 67 0.88 20.18 -21.53
N VAL A 68 0.19 20.91 -20.64
CA VAL A 68 -0.81 21.91 -21.02
C VAL A 68 -0.19 23.03 -21.87
N ALA A 69 0.99 23.54 -21.47
CA ALA A 69 1.70 24.55 -22.24
C ALA A 69 2.12 24.04 -23.63
N ARG A 70 2.60 22.80 -23.74
CA ARG A 70 2.97 22.20 -25.04
C ARG A 70 1.77 21.91 -25.94
N VAL A 71 0.65 21.48 -25.37
CA VAL A 71 -0.58 21.20 -26.14
C VAL A 71 -1.22 22.51 -26.60
N GLY A 72 -1.27 23.52 -25.73
CA GLY A 72 -1.75 24.85 -26.09
C GLY A 72 -0.91 25.52 -27.17
N ALA A 73 0.43 25.41 -27.10
CA ALA A 73 1.34 25.94 -28.12
C ALA A 73 1.33 25.17 -29.45
N ARG A 74 0.68 24.00 -29.51
CA ARG A 74 0.45 23.25 -30.77
C ARG A 74 -0.89 23.55 -31.42
N PHE A 75 -1.78 24.27 -30.73
CA PHE A 75 -3.13 24.56 -31.20
C PHE A 75 -3.34 26.05 -31.52
N LEU A 76 -2.32 26.87 -31.33
CA LEU A 76 -2.22 28.28 -31.72
C LEU A 76 -1.22 28.42 -32.87
#